data_AF-A0A1L0CLQ6-F1
#
_entry.id   AF-A0A1L0CLQ6-F1
#
_cell.length_a   1.000
_cell.length_b   1.000
_cell.length_c   1.000
_cell.angle_alpha   90.00
_cell.angle_beta   90.00
_cell.angle_gamma   90.00
#
_symmetry.space_group_name_H-M   'P 1'
#
loop_
_entity.id
_entity.type
_entity.pdbx_description
1 polymer ?
#
loop_
_entity_poly.entity_id
_entity_poly.type
_entity_poly.pdbx_seq_one_letter_code
_entity_poly.pdbx_strand_id
1 'polypeptide(L)'
;MFSARTKAWIKVYFAGGSIIGAGFWAFYNLVPTPEQLLEEFSPEMREKYYREKELRELEQRELIKIVKKTMKSDDPIWKTGPIKSPWERDSLIVNKTQEKQMDVFREQRDQSMELKELHRIREELNKIREESSQKTNEVVEEKKRQSWFGRFF
;
A
#
# COMPACT_ATOMS: atom_id res chain seq x y z
N MET A 1 25.63 -62.73 -8.46
CA MET A 1 26.13 -61.97 -7.28
C MET A 1 26.60 -60.59 -7.75
N PHE A 2 25.92 -59.51 -7.35
CA PHE A 2 26.36 -58.16 -7.69
C PHE A 2 27.71 -57.84 -7.04
N SER A 3 28.63 -57.23 -7.80
CA SER A 3 29.98 -56.89 -7.33
C SER A 3 29.94 -55.86 -6.19
N ALA A 4 31.00 -55.81 -5.37
CA ALA A 4 31.08 -54.88 -4.24
C ALA A 4 30.87 -53.41 -4.67
N ARG A 5 31.33 -53.05 -5.88
CA ARG A 5 31.16 -51.71 -6.46
C ARG A 5 29.69 -51.42 -6.81
N THR A 6 28.98 -52.37 -7.41
CA THR A 6 27.56 -52.18 -7.74
C THR A 6 26.70 -52.02 -6.48
N LYS A 7 27.01 -52.75 -5.41
CA LYS A 7 26.33 -52.56 -4.10
C LYS A 7 26.57 -51.18 -3.49
N ALA A 8 27.77 -50.62 -3.64
CA ALA A 8 28.08 -49.27 -3.13
C ALA A 8 27.29 -48.19 -3.88
N TRP A 9 27.22 -48.27 -5.21
CA TRP A 9 26.45 -47.31 -6.02
C TRP A 9 24.95 -47.39 -5.75
N ILE A 10 24.39 -48.59 -5.55
CA ILE A 10 22.98 -48.76 -5.16
C ILE A 10 22.67 -48.02 -3.84
N LYS A 11 23.57 -48.09 -2.85
CA LYS A 11 23.41 -47.34 -1.58
C LYS A 11 23.41 -45.83 -1.81
N VAL A 12 24.28 -45.33 -2.68
CA VAL A 12 24.34 -43.90 -3.02
C VAL A 12 23.06 -43.44 -3.70
N TYR A 13 22.55 -44.18 -4.67
CA TYR A 13 21.29 -43.84 -5.33
C TYR A 13 20.08 -43.94 -4.40
N PHE A 14 20.05 -44.94 -3.52
CA PHE A 14 18.98 -45.07 -2.54
C PHE A 14 19.01 -43.93 -1.51
N ALA A 15 20.20 -43.60 -0.97
CA ALA A 15 20.34 -42.50 -0.02
C ALA A 15 20.04 -41.14 -0.68
N GLY A 16 20.61 -40.87 -1.86
CA GLY A 16 20.36 -39.63 -2.59
C GLY A 16 18.90 -39.50 -3.03
N GLY A 17 18.32 -40.59 -3.57
CA GLY A 17 16.92 -40.64 -3.96
C GLY A 17 15.97 -40.49 -2.77
N SER A 18 16.31 -41.09 -1.62
CA SER A 18 15.55 -40.93 -0.37
C SER A 18 15.55 -39.48 0.10
N ILE A 19 16.68 -38.77 0.02
CA ILE A 19 16.78 -37.37 0.46
C ILE A 19 15.96 -36.47 -0.47
N ILE A 20 16.10 -36.64 -1.78
CA ILE A 20 15.34 -35.85 -2.77
C ILE A 20 13.84 -36.15 -2.66
N GLY A 21 13.47 -37.43 -2.54
CA GLY A 21 12.09 -37.86 -2.38
C GLY A 21 11.46 -37.35 -1.09
N ALA A 22 12.19 -37.40 0.03
CA ALA A 22 11.74 -36.84 1.30
C ALA A 22 11.57 -35.31 1.21
N GLY A 23 12.50 -34.61 0.54
CA GLY A 23 12.39 -33.16 0.32
C GLY A 23 11.16 -32.79 -0.51
N PHE A 24 10.90 -33.51 -1.60
CA PHE A 24 9.71 -33.30 -2.42
C PHE A 24 8.42 -33.59 -1.65
N TRP A 25 8.38 -34.70 -0.91
CA TRP A 25 7.24 -35.07 -0.09
C TRP A 25 6.96 -34.04 1.01
N ALA A 26 7.99 -33.56 1.69
CA ALA A 26 7.89 -32.50 2.69
C ALA A 26 7.40 -31.19 2.08
N PHE A 27 7.94 -30.78 0.92
CA PHE A 27 7.52 -29.57 0.23
C PHE A 27 6.03 -29.61 -0.15
N TYR A 28 5.58 -30.73 -0.73
CA TYR A 28 4.19 -30.87 -1.18
C TYR A 28 3.17 -30.86 -0.03
N ASN A 29 3.55 -31.34 1.16
CA ASN A 29 2.62 -31.47 2.30
C ASN A 29 2.73 -30.32 3.31
N LEU A 30 3.90 -29.71 3.48
CA LEU A 30 4.13 -28.70 4.52
C LEU A 30 4.02 -27.27 4.03
N VAL A 31 4.21 -27.01 2.73
CA VAL A 31 4.15 -25.66 2.19
C VAL A 31 2.70 -25.37 1.80
N PRO A 32 2.01 -24.40 2.46
CA PRO A 32 0.64 -24.04 2.11
C PRO A 32 0.60 -23.44 0.70
N THR A 33 -0.49 -23.71 -0.02
CA THR A 33 -0.68 -23.10 -1.34
C THR A 33 -1.03 -21.61 -1.20
N PRO A 34 -0.78 -20.77 -2.22
CA PRO A 34 -1.10 -19.34 -2.16
C PRO A 34 -2.56 -19.06 -1.83
N GLU A 35 -3.47 -19.92 -2.25
CA GLU A 35 -4.91 -19.81 -1.98
C GLU A 35 -5.21 -20.09 -0.51
N GLN A 36 -4.61 -21.13 0.06
CA GLN A 36 -4.72 -21.45 1.49
C GLN A 36 -4.14 -20.32 2.35
N LEU A 37 -3.02 -19.73 1.93
CA LEU A 37 -2.42 -18.58 2.61
C LEU A 37 -3.32 -17.33 2.55
N LEU A 38 -3.97 -17.09 1.42
CA LEU A 38 -4.94 -16.00 1.27
C LEU A 38 -6.20 -16.22 2.13
N GLU A 39 -6.61 -17.47 2.33
CA GLU A 39 -7.71 -17.83 3.22
C GLU A 39 -7.38 -17.65 4.71
N GLU A 40 -6.11 -17.73 5.10
CA GLU A 40 -5.66 -17.42 6.46
C GLU A 40 -5.56 -15.91 6.73
N PHE A 41 -5.44 -15.10 5.68
CA PHE A 41 -5.37 -13.64 5.83
C PHE A 41 -6.69 -13.04 6.30
N SER A 42 -6.60 -11.97 7.09
CA SER A 42 -7.77 -11.15 7.43
C SER A 42 -8.40 -10.55 6.15
N PRO A 43 -9.72 -10.29 6.14
CA PRO A 43 -10.40 -9.76 4.96
C PRO A 43 -9.79 -8.45 4.45
N GLU A 44 -9.29 -7.59 5.34
CA GLU A 44 -8.59 -6.36 4.98
C GLU A 44 -7.29 -6.61 4.20
N MET A 45 -6.49 -7.61 4.63
CA MET A 45 -5.24 -7.95 3.97
C MET A 45 -5.45 -8.60 2.60
N ARG A 46 -6.54 -9.36 2.43
CA ARG A 46 -6.94 -9.89 1.12
C ARG A 46 -7.28 -8.76 0.16
N GLU A 47 -8.06 -7.78 0.61
CA GLU A 47 -8.44 -6.64 -0.24
C GLU A 47 -7.20 -5.83 -0.67
N LYS A 48 -6.28 -5.57 0.26
CA LYS A 48 -4.99 -4.93 -0.05
C LYS A 48 -4.18 -5.75 -1.06
N TYR A 49 -4.08 -7.07 -0.85
CA TYR A 49 -3.37 -7.96 -1.76
C TYR A 49 -3.93 -7.89 -3.19
N TYR A 50 -5.26 -7.95 -3.35
CA TYR A 50 -5.90 -7.87 -4.66
C TYR A 50 -5.74 -6.50 -5.31
N ARG A 51 -5.82 -5.42 -4.52
CA ARG A 51 -5.60 -4.04 -4.99
C ARG A 51 -4.17 -3.83 -5.51
N GLU A 52 -3.19 -4.44 -4.86
CA GLU A 52 -1.77 -4.29 -5.20
C GLU A 52 -1.25 -5.33 -6.20
N LYS A 53 -2.02 -6.40 -6.47
CA LYS A 53 -1.62 -7.46 -7.39
C LYS A 53 -1.37 -6.92 -8.80
N GLU A 54 -2.28 -6.09 -9.31
CA GLU A 54 -2.16 -5.50 -10.65
C GLU A 54 -0.91 -4.62 -10.77
N LEU A 55 -0.63 -3.81 -9.74
CA LEU A 55 0.57 -2.97 -9.67
C LEU A 55 1.85 -3.81 -9.73
N ARG A 56 1.93 -4.91 -8.97
CA ARG A 56 3.08 -5.83 -9.00
C ARG A 56 3.26 -6.54 -10.34
N GLU A 57 2.16 -6.91 -11.00
CA GLU A 57 2.22 -7.52 -12.34
C GLU A 57 2.64 -6.53 -13.43
N LEU A 58 2.21 -5.27 -13.32
CA LEU A 58 2.70 -4.19 -14.17
C LEU A 58 4.20 -3.95 -13.93
N GLU A 59 4.63 -4.06 -12.68
CA GLU A 59 6.02 -3.87 -12.31
C GLU A 59 6.96 -4.90 -12.90
N GLN A 60 6.62 -6.17 -12.74
CA GLN A 60 7.40 -7.24 -13.34
C GLN A 60 7.44 -7.15 -14.87
N ARG A 61 6.33 -6.75 -15.51
CA ARG A 61 6.29 -6.57 -16.97
C ARG A 61 7.27 -5.49 -17.44
N GLU A 62 7.33 -4.36 -16.75
CA GLU A 62 8.26 -3.28 -17.10
C GLU A 62 9.72 -3.66 -16.78
N LEU A 63 9.99 -4.36 -15.67
CA LEU A 63 11.31 -4.90 -15.36
C LEU A 63 11.81 -5.86 -16.46
N ILE A 64 10.95 -6.78 -16.93
CA ILE A 64 11.27 -7.69 -18.04
C ILE A 64 11.59 -6.90 -19.32
N LYS A 65 10.89 -5.79 -19.56
CA LYS A 65 11.11 -4.91 -20.71
C LYS A 65 12.48 -4.24 -20.64
N ILE A 66 12.87 -3.76 -19.46
CA ILE A 66 14.21 -3.20 -19.20
C ILE A 66 15.26 -4.29 -19.44
N VAL A 67 15.08 -5.48 -18.86
CA VAL A 67 15.99 -6.62 -19.07
C VAL A 67 16.14 -6.93 -20.56
N LYS A 68 15.05 -7.03 -21.32
CA LYS A 68 15.08 -7.28 -22.77
C LYS A 68 15.82 -6.18 -23.54
N LYS A 69 15.68 -4.92 -23.13
CA LYS A 69 16.39 -3.79 -23.73
C LYS A 69 17.89 -3.86 -23.42
N THR A 70 18.24 -4.15 -22.17
CA THR A 70 19.61 -4.30 -21.69
C THR A 70 20.31 -5.50 -22.34
N MET A 71 19.62 -6.64 -22.50
CA MET A 71 20.14 -7.82 -23.18
C MET A 71 20.49 -7.58 -24.65
N LYS A 72 19.84 -6.60 -25.30
CA LYS A 72 20.14 -6.19 -26.67
C LYS A 72 21.27 -5.16 -26.76
N SER A 73 21.73 -4.61 -25.62
CA SER A 73 22.88 -3.72 -25.60
C SER A 73 24.16 -4.55 -25.78
N ASP A 74 25.14 -3.98 -26.47
CA ASP A 74 26.49 -4.55 -26.57
C ASP A 74 27.30 -4.39 -25.27
N ASP A 75 26.72 -3.73 -24.27
CA ASP A 75 27.34 -3.59 -22.96
C ASP A 75 27.33 -4.91 -22.18
N PRO A 76 28.42 -5.24 -21.49
CA PRO A 76 28.47 -6.45 -20.70
C PRO A 76 27.56 -6.36 -19.47
N ILE A 77 26.91 -7.49 -19.13
CA ILE A 77 25.84 -7.60 -18.11
C ILE A 77 26.21 -6.97 -16.75
N TRP A 78 27.47 -7.09 -16.32
CA TRP A 78 27.95 -6.56 -15.04
C TRP A 78 28.01 -5.03 -14.96
N LYS A 79 27.92 -4.30 -16.08
CA LYS A 79 27.85 -2.82 -16.09
C LYS A 79 26.44 -2.28 -15.90
N THR A 80 25.42 -3.13 -15.92
CA THR A 80 24.00 -2.71 -15.97
C THR A 80 23.44 -2.30 -14.62
N GLY A 81 24.18 -2.56 -13.53
CA GLY A 81 23.80 -2.19 -12.17
C GLY A 81 22.57 -2.95 -11.67
N PRO A 82 22.11 -2.69 -10.44
CA PRO A 82 20.83 -3.23 -9.96
C PRO A 82 19.69 -2.72 -10.85
N ILE A 83 18.87 -3.63 -11.36
CA ILE A 83 17.68 -3.31 -12.17
C ILE A 83 16.71 -2.57 -11.26
N LYS A 84 16.63 -1.24 -11.40
CA LYS A 84 15.79 -0.39 -10.57
C LYS A 84 14.32 -0.61 -10.91
N SER A 85 13.49 -0.80 -9.89
CA SER A 85 12.04 -0.76 -10.07
C SER A 85 11.60 0.67 -10.42
N PRO A 86 10.74 0.86 -11.44
CA PRO A 86 10.13 2.15 -11.74
C PRO A 86 9.32 2.77 -10.59
N TRP A 87 8.97 1.98 -9.56
CA TRP A 87 8.16 2.42 -8.42
C TRP A 87 8.95 2.54 -7.12
N GLU A 88 10.24 2.18 -7.11
CA GLU A 88 11.13 2.35 -5.96
C GLU A 88 11.57 3.81 -5.83
N ARG A 89 11.25 4.43 -4.67
CA ARG A 89 11.65 5.81 -4.37
C ARG A 89 13.15 5.95 -4.09
N ASP A 90 13.82 4.88 -3.63
CA ASP A 90 15.26 4.84 -3.31
C ASP A 90 16.14 4.70 -4.55
N SER A 91 15.76 5.37 -5.63
CA SER A 91 16.67 5.62 -6.73
C SER A 91 17.64 6.73 -6.32
N LEU A 92 18.70 6.37 -5.61
CA LEU A 92 19.81 7.23 -5.15
C LEU A 92 20.50 8.09 -6.25
N ILE A 93 20.00 8.06 -7.49
CA ILE A 93 20.53 8.74 -8.68
C ILE A 93 19.41 9.31 -9.57
N VAL A 94 18.14 9.38 -9.14
CA VAL A 94 17.15 10.20 -9.85
C VAL A 94 17.29 11.62 -9.32
N ASN A 95 17.71 12.52 -10.22
CA ASN A 95 17.91 13.95 -10.03
C ASN A 95 17.15 14.52 -8.80
N LYS A 96 17.88 14.85 -7.73
CA LYS A 96 17.38 15.59 -6.54
C LYS A 96 16.44 16.76 -6.88
N THR A 97 16.58 17.33 -8.07
CA THR A 97 15.74 18.40 -8.61
C THR A 97 14.30 17.98 -8.89
N GLN A 98 14.05 16.76 -9.38
CA GLN A 98 12.70 16.27 -9.71
C GLN A 98 11.95 15.80 -8.45
N GLU A 99 12.68 15.24 -7.48
CA GLU A 99 12.15 14.89 -6.16
C GLU A 99 11.71 16.13 -5.39
N LYS A 100 12.56 17.17 -5.34
CA LYS A 100 12.19 18.48 -4.77
C LYS A 100 10.95 19.09 -5.42
N GLN A 101 10.76 18.96 -6.73
CA GLN A 101 9.56 19.48 -7.38
C GLN A 101 8.31 18.72 -6.92
N MET A 102 8.36 17.39 -6.88
CA MET A 102 7.22 16.57 -6.45
C MET A 102 6.84 16.83 -4.98
N ASP A 103 7.84 17.01 -4.11
CA ASP A 103 7.62 17.32 -2.70
C ASP A 103 6.99 18.71 -2.52
N VAL A 104 7.46 19.72 -3.27
CA VAL A 104 6.85 21.05 -3.29
C VAL A 104 5.41 21.01 -3.78
N PHE A 105 5.10 20.21 -4.81
CA PHE A 105 3.72 20.05 -5.29
C PHE A 105 2.81 19.36 -4.26
N ARG A 106 3.33 18.42 -3.48
CA ARG A 106 2.58 17.77 -2.40
C ARG A 106 2.33 18.73 -1.25
N GLU A 107 3.35 19.45 -0.81
CA GLU A 107 3.24 20.44 0.25
C GLU A 107 2.27 21.58 -0.11
N GLN A 108 2.31 22.07 -1.35
CA GLN A 108 1.30 23.04 -1.83
C GLN A 108 -0.12 22.47 -1.83
N ARG A 109 -0.28 21.19 -2.17
CA ARG A 109 -1.58 20.52 -2.13
C ARG A 109 -2.09 20.42 -0.70
N ASP A 110 -1.25 19.98 0.22
CA ASP A 110 -1.60 19.82 1.62
C ASP A 110 -1.98 21.17 2.24
N GLN A 111 -1.19 22.22 1.98
CA GLN A 111 -1.54 23.60 2.38
C GLN A 111 -2.87 24.07 1.77
N SER A 112 -3.14 23.73 0.50
CA SER A 112 -4.40 24.12 -0.15
C SER A 112 -5.61 23.41 0.45
N MET A 113 -5.44 22.17 0.93
CA MET A 113 -6.49 21.40 1.60
C MET A 113 -6.72 21.94 3.00
N GLU A 114 -5.66 22.23 3.75
CA GLU A 114 -5.74 22.84 5.08
C GLU A 114 -6.47 24.19 5.05
N LEU A 115 -6.18 25.05 4.08
CA LEU A 115 -6.88 26.32 3.90
C LEU A 115 -8.37 26.15 3.60
N LYS A 116 -8.75 25.14 2.81
CA LYS A 116 -10.16 24.82 2.54
C LYS A 116 -10.87 24.32 3.78
N GLU A 117 -10.22 23.50 4.60
CA GLU A 117 -10.77 23.02 5.87
C GLU A 117 -10.95 24.17 6.87
N LEU A 118 -9.97 25.06 7.01
CA LEU A 118 -10.09 26.26 7.84
C LEU A 118 -11.24 27.17 7.37
N HIS A 119 -11.40 27.31 6.05
CA HIS A 119 -12.49 28.12 5.50
C HIS A 119 -13.85 27.51 5.85
N ARG A 120 -13.99 26.19 5.68
CA ARG A 120 -15.19 25.44 6.03
C ARG A 120 -15.53 25.57 7.53
N ILE A 121 -14.55 25.41 8.41
CA ILE A 121 -14.73 25.56 9.86
C ILE A 121 -15.23 26.97 10.19
N ARG A 122 -14.70 28.00 9.52
CA ARG A 122 -15.12 29.38 9.74
C ARG A 122 -16.56 29.65 9.29
N GLU A 123 -16.96 29.07 8.17
CA GLU A 123 -18.36 29.12 7.71
C GLU A 123 -19.30 28.44 8.71
N GLU A 124 -18.92 27.25 9.20
CA GLU A 124 -19.68 26.53 10.22
C GLU A 124 -19.80 27.34 11.53
N LEU A 125 -18.71 27.97 11.99
CA LEU A 125 -18.74 28.85 13.17
C LEU A 125 -19.61 30.10 12.98
N ASN A 126 -19.59 30.72 11.80
CA ASN A 126 -20.46 31.87 11.51
C ASN A 126 -21.92 31.46 11.52
N LYS A 127 -22.25 30.31 10.92
CA LYS A 127 -23.61 29.76 10.92
C LYS A 127 -24.09 29.48 12.35
N ILE A 128 -23.25 28.85 13.18
CA ILE A 128 -23.53 28.61 14.60
C ILE A 128 -23.77 29.94 15.34
N ARG A 129 -22.98 30.98 15.03
CA ARG A 129 -23.15 32.30 15.64
C ARG A 129 -24.47 32.94 15.24
N GLU A 130 -24.85 32.89 13.97
CA GLU A 130 -26.14 33.41 13.49
C GLU A 130 -27.30 32.67 14.15
N GLU A 131 -27.28 31.33 14.14
CA GLU A 131 -28.29 30.50 14.81
C GLU A 131 -28.37 30.80 16.32
N SER A 132 -27.23 31.01 16.99
CA SER A 132 -27.21 31.37 18.42
C SER A 132 -27.81 32.76 18.68
N SER A 133 -27.56 33.73 17.79
CA SER A 133 -28.10 35.08 17.93
C SER A 133 -29.60 35.12 17.65
N GLN A 134 -30.08 34.34 16.66
CA GLN A 134 -31.51 34.14 16.40
C GLN A 134 -32.19 33.49 17.60
N LYS A 135 -31.66 32.38 18.13
CA LYS A 135 -32.19 31.73 19.36
C LYS A 135 -32.20 32.67 20.55
N THR A 136 -31.15 33.48 20.73
CA THR A 136 -31.09 34.46 21.83
C THR A 136 -32.15 35.54 21.67
N ASN A 137 -32.35 36.06 20.46
CA ASN A 137 -33.38 37.04 20.17
C ASN A 137 -34.79 36.46 20.36
N GLU A 138 -35.03 35.20 19.94
CA GLU A 138 -36.28 34.49 20.19
C GLU A 138 -36.58 34.36 21.69
N VAL A 139 -35.59 33.94 22.50
CA VAL A 139 -35.74 33.83 23.96
C VAL A 139 -36.00 35.19 24.62
N VAL A 140 -35.35 36.26 24.15
CA VAL A 140 -35.56 37.62 24.64
C VAL A 140 -36.98 38.10 24.31
N GLU A 141 -37.45 37.90 23.08
CA GLU A 141 -38.81 38.26 22.66
C GLU A 141 -39.87 37.42 23.40
N GLU A 142 -39.63 36.14 23.64
CA GLU A 142 -40.51 35.27 24.43
C GLU A 142 -40.62 35.76 25.88
N LYS A 143 -39.49 36.08 26.54
CA LYS A 143 -39.49 36.68 27.88
C LYS A 143 -40.19 38.03 27.93
N LYS A 144 -40.05 38.85 26.89
CA LYS A 144 -40.70 40.17 26.80
C LYS A 144 -42.21 40.02 26.66
N ARG A 145 -42.69 39.05 25.87
CA ARG A 145 -44.12 38.68 25.80
C ARG A 145 -44.64 38.18 27.14
N GLN A 146 -43.93 37.27 27.82
CA GLN A 146 -44.32 36.77 29.14
C GLN A 146 -44.35 37.88 30.22
N SER A 147 -43.37 38.79 30.21
CA SER A 147 -43.33 39.97 31.11
C SER A 147 -44.49 40.94 30.86
N TRP A 148 -44.92 41.08 29.60
CA TRP A 148 -46.08 41.90 29.24
C TRP A 148 -47.40 41.30 29.75
N PHE A 149 -47.57 39.97 29.69
CA PHE A 149 -48.75 39.29 30.25
C PHE A 149 -48.81 39.30 31.78
N GLY A 150 -47.67 39.23 32.48
CA GLY A 150 -47.61 39.33 33.95
C GLY A 150 -47.85 40.74 34.52
N ARG A 151 -48.07 41.75 33.68
CA ARG A 151 -48.37 43.13 34.09
C ARG A 151 -49.85 43.49 33.94
N PHE A 152 -50.63 42.60 33.31
CA PHE A 152 -52.08 42.74 33.08
C PHE A 152 -52.94 41.80 33.95
N PHE A 153 -52.31 40.84 34.65
CA PHE A 153 -52.88 40.07 35.75
C PHE A 153 -52.18 40.46 37.06
#